data_AF-A0A6B3GWZ6-F1
#
_entry.id   AF-A0A6B3GWZ6-F1
#
_cell.length_a   1.000
_cell.length_b   1.000
_cell.length_c   1.000
_cell.angle_alpha   90.00
_cell.angle_beta   90.00
_cell.angle_gamma   90.00
#
_symmetry.space_group_name_H-M   'P 1'
#
loop_
_entity.id
_entity.type
_entity.pdbx_description
1 polymer ?
#
loop_
_entity_poly.entity_id
_entity_poly.type
_entity_poly.pdbx_seq_one_letter_code
_entity_poly.pdbx_strand_id
1 'polypeptide(L)'
;PTEFNSVAVIETAPFVEAVKRVALVAERNTPVRLSFEQGVLILEAGSSDDAQAVERVDAVLEGDDISIAFNPTFLLDGLSAIDSPVAQLSFTTSTKPALLSGRPAVDAEADDAYKYLIMPVRLSG
;
A
#
# COMPACT_ATOMS: atom_id res chain seq x y z
N PRO A 1 9.80 -7.21 10.93
CA PRO A 1 9.18 -6.82 12.22
C PRO A 1 8.46 -8.02 12.82
N THR A 2 8.41 -8.16 14.15
CA THR A 2 7.74 -9.29 14.84
C THR A 2 6.41 -8.92 15.48
N GLU A 3 6.11 -7.63 15.59
CA GLU A 3 4.82 -7.07 16.00
C GLU A 3 4.42 -6.00 14.99
N PHE A 4 3.11 -5.91 14.70
CA PHE A 4 2.50 -4.95 13.80
C PHE A 4 1.30 -4.33 14.51
N ASN A 5 1.13 -3.01 14.37
CA ASN A 5 0.02 -2.27 14.98
C ASN A 5 -1.21 -2.27 14.09
N SER A 6 -1.00 -2.32 12.77
CA SER A 6 -2.08 -2.37 11.80
C SER A 6 -1.73 -3.35 10.66
N VAL A 7 -2.73 -4.09 10.20
CA VAL A 7 -2.62 -5.00 9.07
C VAL A 7 -3.74 -4.68 8.07
N ALA A 8 -3.36 -4.36 6.84
CA ALA A 8 -4.29 -4.14 5.75
C ALA A 8 -4.27 -5.33 4.78
N VAL A 9 -5.44 -5.75 4.32
CA VAL A 9 -5.65 -6.88 3.41
C VAL A 9 -6.44 -6.37 2.21
N ILE A 10 -5.90 -6.52 1.01
CA ILE A 10 -6.43 -5.93 -0.22
C ILE A 10 -6.28 -6.94 -1.36
N GLU A 11 -7.23 -6.98 -2.28
CA GLU A 11 -7.06 -7.74 -3.51
C GLU A 11 -5.88 -7.19 -4.34
N THR A 12 -4.94 -8.05 -4.71
CA THR A 12 -3.69 -7.66 -5.37
C THR A 12 -3.95 -6.97 -6.69
N ALA A 13 -4.86 -7.49 -7.52
CA ALA A 13 -5.08 -6.97 -8.87
C ALA A 13 -5.71 -5.56 -8.87
N PRO A 14 -6.82 -5.30 -8.14
CA PRO A 14 -7.35 -3.94 -7.98
C PRO A 14 -6.33 -2.96 -7.42
N PHE A 15 -5.53 -3.39 -6.44
CA PHE A 15 -4.51 -2.53 -5.83
C PHE A 15 -3.41 -2.14 -6.82
N VAL A 16 -2.85 -3.11 -7.55
CA VAL A 16 -1.83 -2.86 -8.59
C VAL A 16 -2.35 -1.89 -9.65
N GLU A 17 -3.58 -2.10 -10.13
CA GLU A 17 -4.17 -1.25 -11.15
C GLU A 17 -4.44 0.17 -10.64
N ALA A 18 -4.86 0.31 -9.37
CA ALA A 18 -5.03 1.61 -8.74
C ALA A 18 -3.71 2.38 -8.61
N VAL A 19 -2.65 1.71 -8.12
CA VAL A 19 -1.33 2.33 -7.99
C VAL A 19 -0.81 2.77 -9.36
N LYS A 20 -0.98 1.96 -10.42
CA LYS A 20 -0.59 2.35 -11.79
C LYS A 20 -1.32 3.61 -12.25
N ARG A 21 -2.64 3.67 -12.09
CA ARG A 21 -3.45 4.84 -12.51
C ARG A 21 -3.05 6.11 -11.77
N VAL A 22 -2.89 6.03 -10.46
CA VAL A 22 -2.51 7.18 -9.62
C VAL A 22 -1.07 7.63 -9.95
N ALA A 23 -0.16 6.68 -10.17
CA ALA A 23 1.23 6.98 -10.54
C ALA A 23 1.37 7.58 -11.95
N LEU A 24 0.42 7.39 -12.87
CA LEU A 24 0.43 8.01 -14.20
C LEU A 24 0.19 9.52 -14.15
N VAL A 25 -0.56 9.99 -13.16
CA VAL A 25 -0.90 11.41 -12.99
C VAL A 25 0.22 12.15 -12.25
N ALA A 26 0.95 11.44 -11.40
CA ALA A 26 2.07 11.98 -10.65
C ALA A 26 3.32 12.16 -11.52
N GLU A 27 4.08 13.23 -11.30
CA GLU A 27 5.41 13.35 -11.90
C GLU A 27 6.32 12.18 -11.52
N ARG A 28 7.38 11.95 -12.31
CA ARG A 28 8.34 10.88 -12.02
C ARG A 28 8.89 11.02 -10.61
N ASN A 29 8.83 9.94 -9.83
CA ASN A 29 9.24 9.84 -8.42
C ASN A 29 8.38 10.59 -7.40
N THR A 30 7.22 11.11 -7.79
CA THR A 30 6.25 11.64 -6.82
C THR A 30 5.72 10.50 -5.94
N PRO A 31 5.77 10.63 -4.61
CA PRO A 31 5.21 9.63 -3.71
C PRO A 31 3.71 9.42 -3.91
N VAL A 32 3.28 8.17 -3.78
CA VAL A 32 1.86 7.84 -3.62
C VAL A 32 1.57 7.74 -2.13
N ARG A 33 0.61 8.53 -1.65
CA ARG A 33 0.07 8.44 -0.30
C ARG A 33 -1.00 7.36 -0.28
N LEU A 34 -0.90 6.48 0.69
CA LEU A 34 -1.88 5.45 1.01
C LEU A 34 -2.49 5.80 2.38
N SER A 35 -3.79 6.02 2.41
CA SER A 35 -4.55 6.20 3.66
C SER A 35 -5.48 5.02 3.83
N PHE A 36 -5.20 4.22 4.86
CA PHE A 36 -6.00 3.06 5.24
C PHE A 36 -6.97 3.49 6.32
N GLU A 37 -8.26 3.37 6.01
CA GLU A 37 -9.38 3.62 6.90
C GLU A 37 -10.24 2.33 6.96
N GLN A 38 -11.19 2.26 7.89
CA GLN A 38 -12.07 1.09 7.99
C GLN A 38 -12.82 0.81 6.68
N GLY A 39 -12.48 -0.30 6.03
CA GLY A 39 -13.14 -0.77 4.81
C GLY A 39 -12.58 -0.21 3.50
N VAL A 40 -11.64 0.74 3.53
CA VAL A 40 -11.17 1.41 2.32
C VAL A 40 -9.70 1.82 2.38
N LEU A 41 -9.01 1.63 1.26
CA LEU A 41 -7.73 2.24 0.95
C LEU A 41 -7.96 3.42 0.01
N ILE A 42 -7.48 4.59 0.40
CA ILE A 42 -7.44 5.79 -0.43
C ILE A 42 -6.01 5.99 -0.94
N LEU A 43 -5.85 6.06 -2.25
CA LEU A 43 -4.57 6.33 -2.91
C LEU A 43 -4.59 7.75 -3.47
N GLU A 44 -3.55 8.52 -3.17
CA GLU A 44 -3.42 9.90 -3.64
C GLU A 44 -2.02 10.14 -4.20
N ALA A 45 -1.93 10.79 -5.36
CA ALA A 45 -0.67 11.32 -5.87
C ALA A 45 -0.87 12.59 -6.70
N GLY A 46 0.18 13.40 -6.75
CA GLY A 46 0.17 14.75 -7.32
C GLY A 46 0.58 15.81 -6.30
N SER A 47 0.82 17.02 -6.78
CA SER A 47 1.13 18.20 -5.96
C SER A 47 -0.08 19.16 -5.96
N SER A 48 -0.05 20.23 -5.16
CA SER A 48 -1.09 21.26 -5.19
C SER A 48 -1.10 22.09 -6.48
N ASP A 49 0.01 22.09 -7.22
CA ASP A 49 0.21 22.92 -8.40
C ASP A 49 -0.02 22.15 -9.71
N ASP A 50 -0.13 20.82 -9.64
CA ASP A 50 -0.27 19.89 -10.78
C ASP A 50 -1.55 19.05 -10.71
N ALA A 51 -1.72 18.15 -11.67
CA ALA A 51 -2.80 17.17 -11.68
C ALA A 51 -2.74 16.26 -10.45
N GLN A 52 -3.88 16.10 -9.78
CA GLN A 52 -4.06 15.18 -8.66
C GLN A 52 -4.91 13.98 -9.07
N ALA A 53 -4.47 12.80 -8.66
CA ALA A 53 -5.26 11.58 -8.76
C ALA A 53 -5.62 11.09 -7.37
N VAL A 54 -6.90 10.74 -7.20
CA VAL A 54 -7.42 10.10 -6.00
C VAL A 54 -8.18 8.86 -6.43
N GLU A 55 -7.85 7.73 -5.81
CA GLU A 55 -8.53 6.47 -6.06
C GLU A 55 -8.92 5.79 -4.75
N ARG A 56 -10.00 5.01 -4.77
CA ARG A 56 -10.49 4.24 -3.64
C ARG A 56 -10.58 2.78 -4.02
N VAL A 57 -10.04 1.92 -3.16
CA VAL A 57 -10.04 0.47 -3.32
C VAL A 57 -10.55 -0.14 -2.02
N ASP A 58 -11.37 -1.18 -2.11
CA ASP A 58 -11.84 -1.90 -0.93
C ASP A 58 -10.66 -2.54 -0.20
N ALA A 59 -10.63 -2.39 1.12
CA ALA A 59 -9.56 -2.90 1.97
C ALA A 59 -10.12 -3.33 3.32
N VAL A 60 -9.62 -4.44 3.86
CA VAL A 60 -9.86 -4.80 5.25
C VAL A 60 -8.70 -4.29 6.08
N LEU A 61 -8.98 -3.50 7.10
CA LEU A 61 -7.99 -2.98 8.04
C LEU A 61 -8.25 -3.57 9.42
N GLU A 62 -7.24 -4.21 9.98
CA GLU A 62 -7.19 -4.61 11.38
C GLU A 62 -6.22 -3.67 12.11
N GLY A 63 -6.66 -3.10 13.24
CA GLY A 63 -5.88 -2.14 14.02
C GLY A 63 -6.28 -0.69 13.76
N ASP A 64 -5.32 0.22 13.93
CA ASP A 64 -5.55 1.67 13.81
C ASP A 64 -5.44 2.15 12.36
N ASP A 65 -6.21 3.20 12.03
CA ASP A 65 -6.08 3.94 10.77
C ASP A 65 -4.64 4.44 10.59
N ILE A 66 -4.12 4.32 9.36
CA ILE A 66 -2.74 4.68 9.06
C ILE A 66 -2.63 5.34 7.70
N SER A 67 -1.90 6.47 7.67
CA SER A 67 -1.49 7.12 6.43
C SER A 67 0.02 7.05 6.27
N ILE A 68 0.47 6.59 5.11
CA ILE A 68 1.88 6.34 4.79
C ILE A 68 2.11 6.59 3.30
N ALA A 69 3.28 7.09 2.92
CA ALA A 69 3.60 7.33 1.52
C ALA A 69 4.78 6.47 1.06
N PHE A 70 4.68 5.98 -0.17
CA PHE A 70 5.69 5.12 -0.78
C PHE A 70 6.09 5.64 -2.16
N ASN A 71 7.27 5.23 -2.61
CA ASN A 71 7.62 5.35 -4.02
C ASN A 71 6.75 4.36 -4.83
N PRO A 72 5.99 4.82 -5.84
CA PRO A 72 5.10 3.96 -6.61
C PRO A 72 5.81 2.80 -7.30
N THR A 73 7.04 3.02 -7.79
CA THR A 73 7.82 1.98 -8.48
C THR A 73 8.13 0.83 -7.54
N PHE A 74 8.64 1.12 -6.33
CA PHE A 74 8.94 0.08 -5.35
C PHE A 74 7.69 -0.61 -4.82
N LEU A 75 6.58 0.12 -4.70
CA LEU A 75 5.30 -0.47 -4.32
C LEU A 75 4.81 -1.45 -5.39
N LEU A 76 4.84 -1.06 -6.67
CA LEU A 76 4.46 -1.92 -7.79
C LEU A 76 5.38 -3.13 -7.94
N ASP A 77 6.68 -2.97 -7.72
CA ASP A 77 7.64 -4.08 -7.77
C ASP A 77 7.33 -5.12 -6.67
N GLY A 78 7.08 -4.66 -5.44
CA GLY A 78 6.69 -5.53 -4.34
C GLY A 78 5.36 -6.24 -4.58
N LEU A 79 4.34 -5.52 -5.08
CA LEU A 79 3.03 -6.10 -5.39
C LEU A 79 3.08 -7.08 -6.56
N SER A 80 3.88 -6.80 -7.60
CA SER A 80 4.00 -7.68 -8.77
C SER A 80 4.74 -8.98 -8.47
N ALA A 81 5.52 -9.01 -7.38
CA ALA A 81 6.20 -10.20 -6.90
C ALA A 81 5.35 -11.06 -5.95
N ILE A 82 4.17 -10.57 -5.52
CA ILE A 82 3.21 -11.35 -4.77
C ILE A 82 2.44 -12.25 -5.75
N ASP A 83 2.76 -13.55 -5.74
CA ASP A 83 2.00 -14.57 -6.48
C ASP A 83 0.80 -15.04 -5.66
N SER A 84 -0.11 -14.12 -5.35
CA SER A 84 -1.30 -14.38 -4.54
C SER A 84 -2.42 -13.40 -4.88
N PRO A 85 -3.69 -13.85 -4.79
CA PRO A 85 -4.83 -13.00 -5.12
C PRO A 85 -5.03 -11.85 -4.13
N VAL A 86 -4.51 -11.98 -2.91
CA VAL A 86 -4.63 -11.00 -1.85
C VAL A 86 -3.24 -10.58 -1.39
N ALA A 87 -3.03 -9.27 -1.27
CA ALA A 87 -1.85 -8.66 -0.70
C ALA A 87 -2.14 -8.25 0.75
N GLN A 88 -1.20 -8.54 1.64
CA GLN A 88 -1.19 -8.07 3.02
C GLN A 88 -0.11 -7.00 3.17
N LEU A 89 -0.46 -5.88 3.79
CA LEU A 89 0.48 -4.88 4.25
C LEU A 89 0.45 -4.82 5.77
N SER A 90 1.59 -5.02 6.40
CA SER A 90 1.72 -4.96 7.85
C SER A 90 2.58 -3.78 8.27
N PHE A 91 2.01 -2.96 9.15
CA PHE A 91 2.58 -1.68 9.56
C PHE A 91 2.91 -1.69 11.05
N THR A 92 3.98 -0.99 11.41
CA THR A 92 4.29 -0.68 12.81
C THR A 92 3.94 0.78 13.11
N THR A 93 4.52 1.71 12.36
CA THR A 93 4.15 3.13 12.38
C THR A 93 4.26 3.72 10.97
N SER A 94 3.69 4.90 10.75
CA SER A 94 3.74 5.62 9.46
C SER A 94 5.16 6.00 8.99
N THR A 95 6.16 5.90 9.87
CA THR A 95 7.56 6.26 9.58
C THR A 95 8.49 5.05 9.52
N LYS A 96 7.96 3.86 9.82
CA LYS A 96 8.71 2.61 9.82
C LYS A 96 8.42 1.83 8.52
N PRO A 97 9.31 0.90 8.14
CA PRO A 97 9.10 0.08 6.96
C PRO A 97 7.81 -0.74 7.08
N ALA A 98 7.09 -0.87 5.98
CA ALA A 98 5.96 -1.78 5.88
C ALA A 98 6.43 -3.13 5.31
N LEU A 99 5.76 -4.20 5.73
CA LEU A 99 5.98 -5.54 5.19
C LEU A 99 4.83 -5.89 4.25
N LEU A 100 5.17 -6.31 3.04
CA LEU A 100 4.26 -6.84 2.04
C LEU A 100 4.42 -8.36 1.95
N SER A 101 3.30 -9.08 1.94
CA SER A 101 3.25 -10.53 1.76
C SER A 101 1.96 -10.94 1.03
N GLY A 102 1.94 -12.16 0.50
CA GLY A 102 0.76 -12.72 -0.16
C GLY A 102 -0.16 -13.45 0.81
N ARG A 103 -1.45 -13.51 0.49
CA ARG A 103 -2.46 -14.38 1.11
C ARG A 103 -3.26 -15.12 0.03
N PRO A 104 -3.59 -16.41 0.20
CA PRO A 104 -4.46 -17.13 -0.73
C PRO A 104 -5.91 -16.61 -0.78
N ALA A 105 -6.39 -15.99 0.30
CA ALA A 105 -7.70 -15.37 0.43
C ALA A 105 -7.69 -14.35 1.58
N VAL A 106 -8.72 -13.51 1.68
CA VAL A 106 -8.81 -12.46 2.74
C VAL A 106 -8.72 -13.06 4.14
N ASP A 107 -9.45 -14.16 4.38
CA ASP A 107 -9.53 -14.85 5.68
C ASP A 107 -8.44 -15.92 5.87
N ALA A 108 -7.48 -16.03 4.95
CA ALA A 108 -6.38 -16.98 5.05
C ALA A 108 -5.14 -16.36 5.70
N GLU A 109 -4.32 -17.20 6.32
CA GLU A 109 -3.00 -16.80 6.82
C GLU A 109 -2.08 -16.35 5.68
N ALA A 110 -1.15 -15.45 6.01
CA ALA A 110 -0.15 -14.98 5.08
C ALA A 110 0.80 -16.12 4.68
N ASP A 111 1.19 -16.14 3.41
CA ASP A 111 2.28 -16.99 2.97
C ASP A 111 3.61 -16.40 3.46
N ASP A 112 4.31 -17.15 4.31
CA ASP A 112 5.61 -16.79 4.83
C ASP A 112 6.75 -16.96 3.81
N ALA A 113 6.49 -17.59 2.65
CA ALA A 113 7.49 -17.85 1.61
C ALA A 113 8.02 -16.57 0.96
N TYR A 114 7.19 -15.52 0.85
CA TYR A 114 7.57 -14.25 0.25
C TYR A 114 7.28 -13.06 1.17
N LYS A 115 8.32 -12.28 1.43
CA LYS A 115 8.26 -11.07 2.25
C LYS A 115 9.02 -9.96 1.56
N TYR A 116 8.33 -8.86 1.24
CA TYR A 116 8.92 -7.66 0.66
C TYR A 116 8.86 -6.52 1.66
N LEU A 117 9.99 -5.89 1.93
CA LEU A 117 10.07 -4.80 2.89
C LEU A 117 10.22 -3.48 2.13
N ILE A 118 9.27 -2.57 2.32
CA ILE A 118 9.25 -1.28 1.64
C ILE A 118 9.46 -0.13 2.64
N MET A 119 10.31 0.81 2.26
CA MET A 119 10.60 2.00 3.06
C MET A 119 9.61 3.12 2.73
N PRO A 120 8.96 3.74 3.73
CA PRO A 120 8.17 4.92 3.48
C PRO A 120 9.05 6.10 3.10
N VAL A 121 8.50 6.96 2.26
CA VAL A 121 9.05 8.30 2.05
C VAL A 121 8.47 9.24 3.10
N ARG A 122 9.28 10.20 3.55
CA ARG A 122 8.78 11.26 4.42
C ARG A 122 7.97 12.23 3.57
N LEU A 123 6.70 12.38 3.92
CA LEU A 123 5.91 13.51 3.45
C LEU A 123 6.40 14.73 4.25
N SER A 124 7.19 15.60 3.61
CA SER A 124 7.33 16.98 4.08
C SER A 124 6.00 17.67 3.83
N GLY A 125 5.26 17.95 4.91
CA GLY A 125 4.11 18.86 4.86
C GLY A 125 4.52 20.28 4.53
#